data_AF-G9KHY6-F1
#
_entry.id   AF-G9KHY6-F1
#
_cell.length_a   1.000
_cell.length_b   1.000
_cell.length_c   1.000
_cell.angle_alpha   90.00
_cell.angle_beta   90.00
_cell.angle_gamma   90.00
#
_symmetry.space_group_name_H-M   'P 1'
#
loop_
_entity.id
_entity.type
_entity.pdbx_description
1 polymer ?
#
loop_
_entity_poly.entity_id
_entity_poly.type
_entity_poly.pdbx_seq_one_letter_code
_entity_poly.pdbx_strand_id
1 'polypeptide(L)'
;PFVIHDMETLCMAEKTLVAKLVANGIQNKEAEVRIFHCCQCTSVETVTELTEFAKSIPGFANLDLNDQVTLLKYGVYEAIFAMLSSVMNKDGMLVAYGNGFITREFLKSLRKPFCDIMEPKFDFAMKFNALELDDSDISLFVAAIICCGDRPGLLNVGHIEKMQEGIVHVLKLHLQTNHPDNIFLFPKLLQKMADLRQLVTEHAQLVQVIKKTESDAALHPLLQEIYRDM
;
A
#
# COMPACT_ATOMS: atom_id res chain seq x y z
N PRO A 1 16.73 8.74 -10.82
CA PRO A 1 16.85 7.86 -9.64
C PRO A 1 18.08 6.95 -9.80
N PHE A 2 18.77 6.59 -8.71
CA PHE A 2 19.80 5.54 -8.68
C PHE A 2 19.15 4.17 -8.91
N VAL A 3 19.68 3.35 -9.82
CA VAL A 3 19.06 2.07 -10.20
C VAL A 3 19.61 0.93 -9.35
N ILE A 4 18.72 0.15 -8.74
CA ILE A 4 19.02 -1.05 -7.95
C ILE A 4 18.56 -2.27 -8.75
N HIS A 5 19.51 -3.03 -9.29
CA HIS A 5 19.24 -4.18 -10.15
C HIS A 5 20.01 -5.45 -9.76
N ASP A 6 20.88 -5.38 -8.75
CA ASP A 6 21.63 -6.49 -8.19
C ASP A 6 22.06 -6.18 -6.75
N MET A 7 22.79 -7.11 -6.14
CA MET A 7 23.29 -6.96 -4.77
C MET A 7 24.33 -5.83 -4.62
N GLU A 8 25.14 -5.57 -5.65
CA GLU A 8 26.17 -4.52 -5.62
C GLU A 8 25.52 -3.13 -5.56
N THR A 9 24.61 -2.87 -6.49
CA THR A 9 23.83 -1.63 -6.56
C THR A 9 22.94 -1.46 -5.33
N LEU A 10 22.36 -2.53 -4.79
CA LEU A 10 21.63 -2.49 -3.52
C LEU A 10 22.53 -1.98 -2.38
N CYS A 11 23.73 -2.56 -2.22
CA CYS A 11 24.65 -2.16 -1.16
C CYS A 11 25.09 -0.69 -1.30
N MET A 12 25.26 -0.20 -2.53
CA MET A 12 25.55 1.21 -2.79
C MET A 12 24.38 2.13 -2.42
N ALA A 13 23.15 1.74 -2.79
CA ALA A 13 21.94 2.47 -2.41
C ALA A 13 21.74 2.48 -0.89
N GLU A 14 22.01 1.37 -0.20
CA GLU A 14 21.90 1.28 1.26
C GLU A 14 22.86 2.22 1.98
N LYS A 15 24.07 2.42 1.45
CA LYS A 15 25.06 3.35 2.01
C LYS A 15 24.75 4.83 1.76
N THR A 16 23.91 5.12 0.77
CA THR A 16 23.70 6.50 0.28
C THR A 16 22.28 6.99 0.52
N LEU A 17 21.28 6.25 0.05
CA LEU A 17 19.87 6.64 0.04
C LEU A 17 19.15 6.31 1.35
N VAL A 18 19.44 5.14 1.92
CA VAL A 18 18.73 4.62 3.10
C VAL A 18 19.65 4.32 4.27
N ALA A 19 20.80 5.00 4.32
CA ALA A 19 21.85 4.77 5.33
C ALA A 19 21.30 4.78 6.77
N LYS A 20 20.39 5.70 7.07
CA LYS A 20 19.73 5.79 8.39
C LYS A 20 18.82 4.59 8.69
N LEU A 21 18.13 4.05 7.68
CA LEU A 21 17.23 2.90 7.83
C LEU A 21 17.99 1.60 8.07
N VAL A 22 19.24 1.51 7.62
CA VAL A 22 20.08 0.31 7.78
C VAL A 22 21.12 0.41 8.91
N ALA A 23 21.30 1.57 9.55
CA ALA A 23 22.41 1.86 10.47
C ALA A 23 22.43 1.02 11.77
N ASN A 24 21.28 0.50 12.23
CA ASN A 24 21.13 -0.10 13.57
C ASN A 24 21.39 -1.62 13.61
N GLY A 25 22.53 -2.08 13.10
CA GLY A 25 22.90 -3.51 13.08
C GLY A 25 22.17 -4.36 12.02
N ILE A 26 21.23 -3.76 11.30
CA ILE A 26 20.52 -4.37 10.16
C ILE A 26 21.47 -4.63 8.98
N GLN A 27 22.54 -3.85 8.82
CA GLN A 27 23.54 -4.08 7.76
C GLN A 27 24.15 -5.49 7.77
N ASN A 28 24.17 -6.15 8.93
CA ASN A 28 24.71 -7.51 9.06
C ASN A 28 23.70 -8.61 8.73
N LYS A 29 22.42 -8.26 8.50
CA LYS A 29 21.38 -9.21 8.07
C LYS A 29 21.49 -9.50 6.58
N GLU A 30 20.90 -10.59 6.14
CA GLU A 30 20.78 -10.93 4.72
C GLU A 30 20.08 -9.81 3.93
N ALA A 31 20.44 -9.64 2.66
CA ALA A 31 19.96 -8.54 1.83
C ALA A 31 18.43 -8.50 1.74
N GLU A 32 17.79 -9.66 1.63
CA GLU A 32 16.34 -9.81 1.59
C GLU A 32 15.67 -9.33 2.87
N VAL A 33 16.27 -9.60 4.03
CA VAL A 33 15.80 -9.11 5.33
C VAL A 33 15.94 -7.59 5.41
N ARG A 34 17.01 -7.01 4.84
CA ARG A 34 17.20 -5.55 4.80
C ARG A 34 16.20 -4.88 3.86
N ILE A 35 15.92 -5.46 2.68
CA ILE A 35 14.88 -5.00 1.76
C ILE A 35 13.52 -5.05 2.47
N PHE A 36 13.19 -6.18 3.11
CA PHE A 36 11.95 -6.33 3.85
C PHE A 36 11.82 -5.30 4.97
N HIS A 37 12.90 -5.03 5.72
CA HIS A 37 12.93 -3.97 6.71
C HIS A 37 12.67 -2.59 6.10
N CYS A 38 13.32 -2.25 4.99
CA CYS A 38 13.09 -0.96 4.31
C CYS A 38 11.63 -0.81 3.83
N CYS A 39 11.05 -1.87 3.27
CA CYS A 39 9.64 -1.89 2.89
C CYS A 39 8.73 -1.63 4.10
N GLN A 40 9.01 -2.25 5.25
CA GLN A 40 8.25 -2.00 6.47
C GLN A 40 8.38 -0.56 6.97
N CYS A 41 9.57 0.04 6.93
CA CYS A 41 9.76 1.45 7.29
C CYS A 41 8.91 2.36 6.41
N THR A 42 8.95 2.15 5.09
CA THR A 42 8.10 2.91 4.16
C THR A 42 6.61 2.71 4.46
N SER A 43 6.17 1.48 4.70
CA SER A 43 4.77 1.22 5.06
C SER A 43 4.35 1.94 6.35
N VAL A 44 5.21 2.01 7.37
CA VAL A 44 4.93 2.73 8.63
C VAL A 44 4.80 4.23 8.41
N GLU A 45 5.68 4.81 7.58
CA GLU A 45 5.59 6.22 7.19
C GLU A 45 4.28 6.48 6.43
N THR A 46 3.94 5.65 5.44
CA THR A 46 2.70 5.79 4.66
C THR A 46 1.44 5.56 5.49
N VAL A 47 1.45 4.67 6.49
CA VAL A 47 0.33 4.53 7.45
C VAL A 47 0.09 5.84 8.21
N THR A 48 1.17 6.54 8.59
CA THR A 48 1.08 7.85 9.26
C THR A 48 0.46 8.89 8.34
N GLU A 49 0.94 8.95 7.10
CA GLU A 49 0.42 9.87 6.07
C GLU A 49 -1.06 9.59 5.75
N LEU A 50 -1.44 8.33 5.61
CA LEU A 50 -2.84 7.91 5.38
C LEU A 50 -3.73 8.23 6.58
N THR A 51 -3.21 8.18 7.80
CA THR A 51 -3.94 8.57 9.01
C THR A 51 -4.24 10.07 9.00
N GLU A 52 -3.26 10.90 8.62
CA GLU A 52 -3.48 12.35 8.48
C GLU A 52 -4.42 12.68 7.31
N PHE A 53 -4.27 11.98 6.18
CA PHE A 53 -5.21 12.09 5.06
C PHE A 53 -6.64 11.73 5.49
N ALA A 54 -6.84 10.62 6.21
CA ALA A 54 -8.17 10.21 6.66
C ALA A 54 -8.85 11.26 7.53
N LYS A 55 -8.10 11.94 8.42
CA LYS A 55 -8.64 13.04 9.25
C LYS A 55 -9.14 14.23 8.43
N SER A 56 -8.63 14.42 7.21
CA SER A 56 -9.09 15.48 6.31
C SER A 56 -10.38 15.13 5.55
N ILE A 57 -10.80 13.86 5.57
CA ILE A 57 -12.04 13.42 4.93
C ILE A 57 -13.25 13.98 5.73
N PRO A 58 -14.20 14.68 5.08
CA PRO A 58 -15.36 15.24 5.75
C PRO A 58 -16.14 14.19 6.56
N GLY A 59 -16.29 14.43 7.86
CA GLY A 59 -17.02 13.56 8.80
C GLY A 59 -16.17 12.45 9.45
N PHE A 60 -14.99 12.12 8.93
CA PHE A 60 -14.17 11.02 9.46
C PHE A 60 -13.71 11.29 10.90
N ALA A 61 -13.19 12.49 11.16
CA ALA A 61 -12.74 12.90 12.50
C ALA A 61 -13.88 12.97 13.54
N ASN A 62 -15.15 12.94 13.10
CA ASN A 62 -16.33 12.94 13.95
C ASN A 62 -16.83 11.52 14.30
N LEU A 63 -16.24 10.48 13.73
CA LEU A 63 -16.55 9.09 14.06
C LEU A 63 -16.04 8.71 15.46
N ASP A 64 -16.58 7.62 16.02
CA ASP A 64 -16.00 6.99 17.21
C ASP A 64 -14.53 6.65 16.97
N LEU A 65 -13.68 6.83 17.99
CA LEU A 65 -12.24 6.58 17.86
C LEU A 65 -11.94 5.12 17.50
N ASN A 66 -12.73 4.15 17.99
CA ASN A 66 -12.55 2.74 17.64
C ASN A 66 -12.96 2.47 16.19
N ASP A 67 -13.98 3.16 15.68
CA ASP A 67 -14.36 3.09 14.27
C ASP A 67 -13.25 3.68 13.39
N GLN A 68 -12.67 4.83 13.76
CA GLN A 68 -11.52 5.42 13.02
C GLN A 68 -10.33 4.45 12.95
N VAL A 69 -9.98 3.83 14.09
CA VAL A 69 -8.90 2.83 14.17
C VAL A 69 -9.24 1.60 13.33
N THR A 70 -10.47 1.10 13.38
CA THR A 70 -10.92 -0.07 12.60
C THR A 70 -10.87 0.20 11.10
N LEU A 71 -11.37 1.36 10.66
CA LEU A 71 -11.32 1.77 9.25
C LEU A 71 -9.90 1.84 8.72
N LEU A 72 -8.99 2.48 9.48
CA LEU A 72 -7.57 2.53 9.12
C LEU A 72 -6.94 1.13 9.12
N LYS A 73 -7.16 0.33 10.16
CA LYS A 73 -6.62 -1.03 10.27
C LYS A 73 -6.89 -1.87 9.02
N TYR A 74 -8.12 -1.89 8.53
CA TYR A 74 -8.50 -2.69 7.35
C TYR A 74 -8.27 -1.97 6.02
N GLY A 75 -8.24 -0.64 5.99
CA GLY A 75 -8.13 0.14 4.75
C GLY A 75 -6.70 0.50 4.33
N VAL A 76 -5.75 0.59 5.27
CA VAL A 76 -4.40 1.15 4.98
C VAL A 76 -3.62 0.35 3.94
N TYR A 77 -3.67 -0.99 3.96
CA TYR A 77 -2.93 -1.77 2.97
C TYR A 77 -3.58 -1.76 1.58
N GLU A 78 -4.90 -1.66 1.51
CA GLU A 78 -5.61 -1.44 0.24
C GLU A 78 -5.18 -0.10 -0.36
N ALA A 79 -5.16 0.96 0.46
CA ALA A 79 -4.72 2.29 0.05
C ALA A 79 -3.23 2.32 -0.35
N ILE A 80 -2.35 1.68 0.43
CA ILE A 80 -0.91 1.58 0.11
C ILE A 80 -0.73 0.93 -1.26
N PHE A 81 -1.37 -0.21 -1.55
CA PHE A 81 -1.18 -0.88 -2.85
C PHE A 81 -1.81 -0.13 -4.02
N ALA A 82 -2.91 0.60 -3.80
CA ALA A 82 -3.46 1.52 -4.80
C ALA A 82 -2.43 2.61 -5.15
N MET A 83 -1.91 3.33 -4.15
CA MET A 83 -0.93 4.41 -4.36
C MET A 83 0.42 3.91 -4.86
N LEU A 84 0.82 2.70 -4.47
CA LEU A 84 2.07 2.09 -4.92
C LEU A 84 2.10 1.91 -6.45
N SER A 85 0.93 1.77 -7.07
CA SER A 85 0.82 1.65 -8.53
C SER A 85 1.35 2.90 -9.24
N SER A 86 1.15 4.10 -8.67
CA SER A 86 1.64 5.38 -9.23
C SER A 86 3.16 5.50 -9.28
N VAL A 87 3.88 4.70 -8.49
CA VAL A 87 5.35 4.67 -8.48
C VAL A 87 5.92 3.44 -9.18
N MET A 88 5.08 2.65 -9.85
CA MET A 88 5.45 1.43 -10.56
C MET A 88 5.31 1.57 -12.07
N ASN A 89 6.27 0.99 -12.79
CA ASN A 89 6.10 0.63 -14.19
C ASN A 89 6.35 -0.89 -14.37
N LYS A 90 6.31 -1.36 -15.61
CA LYS A 90 6.50 -2.79 -15.91
C LYS A 90 7.88 -3.34 -15.51
N ASP A 91 8.88 -2.47 -15.39
CA ASP A 91 10.30 -2.83 -15.22
C ASP A 91 10.77 -2.63 -13.76
N GLY A 92 10.01 -1.95 -12.91
CA GLY A 92 10.39 -1.67 -11.53
C GLY A 92 9.61 -0.54 -10.87
N MET A 93 10.08 -0.08 -9.73
CA MET A 93 9.40 0.91 -8.91
C MET A 93 10.35 1.95 -8.30
N LEU A 94 9.84 3.16 -8.10
CA LEU A 94 10.56 4.20 -7.36
C LEU A 94 10.57 3.88 -5.85
N VAL A 95 11.71 4.18 -5.21
CA VAL A 95 11.93 4.00 -3.77
C VAL A 95 12.68 5.20 -3.20
N ALA A 96 12.71 5.31 -1.86
CA ALA A 96 13.42 6.38 -1.14
C ALA A 96 13.03 7.78 -1.65
N TYR A 97 11.72 8.07 -1.66
CA TYR A 97 11.17 9.36 -2.12
C TYR A 97 11.57 9.71 -3.57
N GLY A 98 11.57 8.71 -4.45
CA GLY A 98 11.92 8.89 -5.87
C GLY A 98 13.41 8.94 -6.16
N ASN A 99 14.28 8.83 -5.16
CA ASN A 99 15.73 8.88 -5.35
C ASN A 99 16.32 7.56 -5.85
N GLY A 100 15.63 6.43 -5.63
CA GLY A 100 16.01 5.11 -6.13
C GLY A 100 14.97 4.53 -7.08
N PHE A 101 15.39 3.61 -7.94
CA PHE A 101 14.53 2.78 -8.77
C PHE A 101 14.98 1.33 -8.64
N ILE A 102 14.17 0.49 -8.01
CA ILE A 102 14.47 -0.94 -7.86
C ILE A 102 13.77 -1.72 -8.96
N THR A 103 14.52 -2.56 -9.66
CA THR A 103 13.98 -3.31 -10.81
C THR A 103 13.11 -4.47 -10.34
N ARG A 104 12.04 -4.73 -11.10
CA ARG A 104 11.13 -5.86 -10.88
C ARG A 104 11.86 -7.19 -10.97
N GLU A 105 12.76 -7.35 -11.96
CA GLU A 105 13.55 -8.57 -12.12
C GLU A 105 14.49 -8.81 -10.93
N PHE A 106 15.12 -7.76 -10.38
CA PHE A 106 15.92 -7.92 -9.17
C PHE A 106 15.08 -8.38 -7.97
N LEU A 107 13.90 -7.79 -7.77
CA LEU A 107 12.98 -8.22 -6.70
C LEU A 107 12.54 -9.69 -6.87
N LYS A 108 12.33 -10.15 -8.11
CA LYS A 108 12.04 -11.56 -8.41
C LYS A 108 13.22 -12.50 -8.20
N SER A 109 14.45 -11.99 -8.27
CA SER A 109 15.68 -12.77 -8.08
C SER A 109 16.01 -13.09 -6.61
N LEU A 110 15.34 -12.42 -5.67
CA LEU A 110 15.55 -12.64 -4.23
C LEU A 110 15.21 -14.07 -3.82
N ARG A 111 15.77 -14.56 -2.70
CA ARG A 111 15.40 -15.89 -2.21
C ARG A 111 13.94 -15.93 -1.75
N LYS A 112 13.34 -17.12 -1.80
CA LYS A 112 12.04 -17.36 -1.14
C LYS A 112 12.14 -17.19 0.38
N PRO A 113 11.09 -16.66 1.02
CA PRO A 113 9.80 -16.22 0.45
C PRO A 113 9.77 -14.77 -0.07
N PHE A 114 10.89 -14.05 -0.09
CA PHE A 114 10.93 -12.60 -0.34
C PHE A 114 10.65 -12.20 -1.80
N CYS A 115 11.03 -13.03 -2.78
CA CYS A 115 10.72 -12.78 -4.20
C CYS A 115 9.21 -12.69 -4.49
N ASP A 116 8.39 -13.32 -3.65
CA ASP A 116 6.94 -13.43 -3.87
C ASP A 116 6.18 -12.21 -3.32
N ILE A 117 6.87 -11.26 -2.65
CA ILE A 117 6.24 -10.11 -1.98
C ILE A 117 5.64 -9.13 -3.01
N MET A 118 6.46 -8.73 -3.97
CA MET A 118 6.18 -7.57 -4.84
C MET A 118 5.53 -7.94 -6.16
N GLU A 119 5.73 -9.15 -6.67
CA GLU A 119 5.24 -9.55 -7.99
C GLU A 119 3.71 -9.40 -8.13
N PRO A 120 2.87 -9.82 -7.18
CA PRO A 120 1.42 -9.59 -7.27
C PRO A 120 1.03 -8.10 -7.28
N LYS A 121 1.85 -7.23 -6.68
CA LYS A 121 1.62 -5.77 -6.63
C LYS A 121 1.97 -5.14 -7.97
N PHE A 122 3.03 -5.61 -8.63
CA PHE A 122 3.30 -5.23 -10.03
C PHE A 122 2.18 -5.67 -10.97
N ASP A 123 1.67 -6.89 -10.82
CA ASP A 123 0.57 -7.39 -11.66
C ASP A 123 -0.72 -6.60 -11.45
N PHE A 124 -1.02 -6.21 -10.22
CA PHE A 124 -2.11 -5.28 -9.93
C PHE A 124 -1.85 -3.91 -10.56
N ALA A 125 -0.68 -3.33 -10.31
CA ALA A 125 -0.30 -1.99 -10.76
C ALA A 125 -0.38 -1.85 -12.28
N MET A 126 0.04 -2.84 -13.06
CA MET A 126 -0.05 -2.76 -14.53
C MET A 126 -1.50 -2.69 -15.02
N LYS A 127 -2.41 -3.40 -14.35
CA LYS A 127 -3.85 -3.37 -14.66
C LYS A 127 -4.51 -2.09 -14.15
N PHE A 128 -4.05 -1.57 -13.01
CA PHE A 128 -4.57 -0.36 -12.39
C PHE A 128 -4.12 0.89 -13.15
N ASN A 129 -2.83 0.99 -13.50
CA ASN A 129 -2.26 2.11 -14.27
C ASN A 129 -2.82 2.20 -15.68
N ALA A 130 -3.28 1.08 -16.27
CA ALA A 130 -4.00 1.08 -17.55
C ALA A 130 -5.38 1.77 -17.48
N LEU A 131 -5.86 2.13 -16.28
CA LEU A 131 -7.03 2.98 -16.10
C LEU A 131 -6.70 4.47 -16.23
N GLU A 132 -5.41 4.84 -16.32
CA GLU A 132 -4.91 6.20 -16.55
C GLU A 132 -5.47 7.24 -15.57
N LEU A 133 -5.59 6.85 -14.30
CA LEU A 133 -6.04 7.71 -13.22
C LEU A 133 -5.00 8.78 -12.87
N ASP A 134 -5.44 9.98 -12.57
CA ASP A 134 -4.61 11.04 -12.01
C ASP A 134 -4.72 11.11 -10.48
N ASP A 135 -3.93 12.00 -9.86
CA ASP A 135 -3.90 12.15 -8.40
C ASP A 135 -5.26 12.56 -7.81
N SER A 136 -6.08 13.30 -8.57
CA SER A 136 -7.41 13.70 -8.10
C SER A 136 -8.36 12.51 -8.05
N ASP A 137 -8.31 11.62 -9.03
CA ASP A 137 -9.07 10.36 -9.02
C ASP A 137 -8.62 9.44 -7.88
N ILE A 138 -7.30 9.28 -7.72
CA ILE A 138 -6.69 8.40 -6.71
C ILE A 138 -7.03 8.90 -5.31
N SER A 139 -7.04 10.21 -5.07
CA SER A 139 -7.40 10.78 -3.76
C SER A 139 -8.83 10.40 -3.32
N LEU A 140 -9.80 10.52 -4.24
CA LEU A 140 -11.20 10.13 -3.99
C LEU A 140 -11.35 8.62 -3.85
N PHE A 141 -10.58 7.84 -4.62
CA PHE A 141 -10.56 6.39 -4.53
C PHE A 141 -10.03 5.90 -3.18
N VAL A 142 -8.92 6.46 -2.70
CA VAL A 142 -8.33 6.14 -1.38
C VAL A 142 -9.30 6.53 -0.25
N ALA A 143 -9.98 7.67 -0.36
CA ALA A 143 -11.02 8.04 0.60
C ALA A 143 -12.17 7.02 0.63
N ALA A 144 -12.63 6.54 -0.54
CA ALA A 144 -13.67 5.52 -0.64
C ALA A 144 -13.24 4.17 -0.02
N ILE A 145 -11.96 3.80 -0.13
CA ILE A 145 -11.36 2.61 0.49
C ILE A 145 -11.35 2.72 2.02
N ILE A 146 -10.88 3.86 2.54
CA ILE A 146 -10.77 4.08 3.99
C ILE A 146 -12.15 4.08 4.64
N CYS A 147 -13.13 4.73 4.02
CA CYS A 147 -14.47 4.91 4.57
C CYS A 147 -15.40 3.71 4.35
N CYS A 148 -14.89 2.49 4.22
CA CYS A 148 -15.73 1.34 3.91
C CYS A 148 -16.53 0.83 5.10
N GLY A 149 -17.87 0.76 4.98
CA GLY A 149 -18.77 0.36 6.08
C GLY A 149 -18.79 -1.13 6.40
N ASP A 150 -18.14 -1.97 5.59
CA ASP A 150 -18.15 -3.44 5.73
C ASP A 150 -16.95 -3.98 6.52
N ARG A 151 -16.17 -3.12 7.19
CA ARG A 151 -15.06 -3.58 8.04
C ARG A 151 -15.60 -4.29 9.29
N PRO A 152 -15.00 -5.42 9.70
CA PRO A 152 -15.46 -6.14 10.88
C PRO A 152 -15.15 -5.35 12.17
N GLY A 153 -16.11 -5.36 13.10
CA GLY A 153 -15.97 -4.69 14.41
C GLY A 153 -16.39 -3.23 14.46
N LEU A 154 -16.95 -2.68 13.37
CA LEU A 154 -17.50 -1.32 13.36
C LEU A 154 -18.73 -1.19 14.27
N LEU A 155 -18.79 -0.09 15.02
CA LEU A 155 -19.86 0.26 15.94
C LEU A 155 -20.98 1.03 15.24
N ASN A 156 -20.63 2.03 14.42
CA ASN A 156 -21.59 2.95 13.78
C ASN A 156 -21.66 2.78 12.26
N VAL A 157 -21.87 1.54 11.79
CA VAL A 157 -21.87 1.17 10.36
C VAL A 157 -22.71 2.11 9.49
N GLY A 158 -23.96 2.39 9.87
CA GLY A 158 -24.84 3.23 9.04
C GLY A 158 -24.40 4.69 8.91
N HIS A 159 -23.60 5.22 9.84
CA HIS A 159 -23.01 6.55 9.69
C HIS A 159 -21.84 6.51 8.69
N ILE A 160 -21.00 5.47 8.78
CA ILE A 160 -19.87 5.26 7.89
C ILE A 160 -20.34 4.99 6.45
N GLU A 161 -21.37 4.17 6.25
CA GLU A 161 -21.95 3.89 4.94
C GLU A 161 -22.47 5.17 4.26
N LYS A 162 -23.14 6.06 5.01
CA LYS A 162 -23.59 7.36 4.47
C LYS A 162 -22.42 8.26 4.09
N MET A 163 -21.37 8.27 4.89
CA MET A 163 -20.14 9.01 4.57
C MET A 163 -19.50 8.44 3.29
N GLN A 164 -19.40 7.11 3.17
CA GLN A 164 -18.89 6.45 1.99
C GLN A 164 -19.75 6.73 0.75
N GLU A 165 -21.07 6.69 0.87
CA GLU A 165 -22.01 6.97 -0.21
C GLU A 165 -21.75 8.37 -0.81
N GLY A 166 -21.54 9.37 0.04
CA GLY A 166 -21.15 10.72 -0.39
C GLY A 166 -19.83 10.75 -1.16
N ILE A 167 -18.79 10.08 -0.65
CA ILE A 167 -17.48 10.01 -1.30
C ILE A 167 -17.57 9.28 -2.65
N VAL A 168 -18.23 8.14 -2.68
CA VAL A 168 -18.42 7.32 -3.90
C VAL A 168 -19.26 8.06 -4.94
N HIS A 169 -20.24 8.85 -4.51
CA HIS A 169 -21.00 9.72 -5.40
C HIS A 169 -20.12 10.79 -6.05
N VAL A 170 -19.30 11.48 -5.25
CA VAL A 170 -18.34 12.49 -5.75
C VAL A 170 -17.33 11.85 -6.71
N LEU A 171 -16.75 10.70 -6.34
CA LEU A 171 -15.86 9.93 -7.20
C LEU A 171 -16.50 9.62 -8.55
N LYS A 172 -17.75 9.15 -8.56
CA LYS A 172 -18.47 8.84 -9.81
C LYS A 172 -18.59 10.06 -10.72
N LEU A 173 -19.02 11.20 -10.17
CA LEU A 173 -19.20 12.44 -10.93
C LEU A 173 -17.87 12.99 -11.44
N HIS A 174 -16.84 12.93 -10.60
CA HIS A 174 -15.48 13.35 -10.93
C HIS A 174 -14.93 12.54 -12.11
N LEU A 175 -15.00 11.20 -12.03
CA LEU A 175 -14.54 10.32 -13.11
C LEU A 175 -15.31 10.55 -14.42
N GLN A 176 -16.63 10.79 -14.36
CA GLN A 176 -17.43 11.09 -15.55
C GLN A 176 -17.02 12.41 -16.22
N THR A 177 -16.52 13.37 -15.45
CA THR A 177 -16.09 14.69 -15.94
C THR A 177 -14.64 14.65 -16.43
N ASN A 178 -13.76 13.99 -15.69
CA ASN A 178 -12.32 13.95 -15.94
C ASN A 178 -11.95 12.92 -17.03
N HIS A 179 -12.75 11.85 -17.16
CA HIS A 179 -12.53 10.76 -18.11
C HIS A 179 -13.77 10.51 -18.99
N PRO A 180 -14.22 11.51 -19.79
CA PRO A 180 -15.46 11.41 -20.55
C PRO A 180 -15.45 10.26 -21.59
N ASP A 181 -14.26 9.87 -22.06
CA ASP A 181 -14.08 8.81 -23.05
C ASP A 181 -14.17 7.39 -22.44
N ASN A 182 -14.09 7.25 -21.12
CA ASN A 182 -14.10 5.96 -20.42
C ASN A 182 -15.35 5.80 -19.54
N ILE A 183 -16.50 5.65 -20.18
CA ILE A 183 -17.83 5.55 -19.52
C ILE A 183 -17.96 4.44 -18.46
N PHE A 184 -17.08 3.43 -18.51
CA PHE A 184 -17.05 2.31 -17.58
C PHE A 184 -15.93 2.41 -16.54
N LEU A 185 -15.27 3.57 -16.41
CA LEU A 185 -14.16 3.74 -15.47
C LEU A 185 -14.60 3.54 -14.01
N PHE A 186 -15.74 4.12 -13.61
CA PHE A 186 -16.29 3.95 -12.27
C PHE A 186 -16.53 2.48 -11.88
N PRO A 187 -17.30 1.67 -12.63
CA PRO A 187 -17.48 0.26 -12.28
C PRO A 187 -16.18 -0.55 -12.36
N LYS A 188 -15.26 -0.24 -13.28
CA LYS A 188 -13.92 -0.87 -13.30
C LYS A 188 -13.15 -0.57 -12.01
N LEU A 189 -13.26 0.65 -11.49
CA LEU A 189 -12.58 1.08 -10.28
C LEU A 189 -13.17 0.42 -9.02
N LEU A 190 -14.49 0.24 -8.96
CA LEU A 190 -15.13 -0.55 -7.90
C LEU A 190 -14.64 -2.01 -7.90
N GLN A 191 -14.47 -2.61 -9.08
CA GLN A 191 -13.89 -3.96 -9.18
C GLN A 191 -12.45 -3.99 -8.63
N LYS A 192 -11.67 -2.92 -8.79
CA LYS A 192 -10.31 -2.83 -8.23
C LYS A 192 -10.28 -2.80 -6.70
N MET A 193 -11.34 -2.33 -6.04
CA MET A 193 -11.45 -2.42 -4.57
C MET A 193 -11.51 -3.89 -4.11
N ALA A 194 -12.24 -4.74 -4.84
CA ALA A 194 -12.29 -6.17 -4.56
C ALA A 194 -10.94 -6.85 -4.83
N ASP A 195 -10.29 -6.51 -5.95
CA ASP A 195 -8.94 -7.02 -6.27
C ASP A 195 -7.93 -6.65 -5.17
N LEU A 196 -8.00 -5.43 -4.62
CA LEU A 196 -7.15 -4.95 -3.53
C LEU A 196 -7.36 -5.76 -2.25
N ARG A 197 -8.61 -6.05 -1.86
CA ARG A 197 -8.90 -6.90 -0.69
C ARG A 197 -8.21 -8.25 -0.78
N GLN A 198 -8.34 -8.91 -1.93
CA GLN A 198 -7.68 -10.20 -2.18
C GLN A 198 -6.15 -10.07 -2.10
N LEU A 199 -5.58 -9.02 -2.71
CA LEU A 199 -4.15 -8.76 -2.68
C LEU A 199 -3.61 -8.52 -1.26
N VAL A 200 -4.40 -7.85 -0.41
CA VAL A 200 -4.08 -7.65 1.01
C VAL A 200 -4.14 -8.96 1.79
N THR A 201 -5.14 -9.81 1.56
CA THR A 201 -5.24 -11.14 2.18
C THR A 201 -4.02 -12.01 1.82
N GLU A 202 -3.65 -12.07 0.54
CA GLU A 202 -2.46 -12.82 0.08
C GLU A 202 -1.17 -12.27 0.67
N HIS A 203 -1.05 -10.93 0.74
CA HIS A 203 0.11 -10.28 1.36
C HIS A 203 0.21 -10.61 2.85
N ALA A 204 -0.89 -10.55 3.59
CA ALA A 204 -0.91 -10.89 5.01
C ALA A 204 -0.50 -12.37 5.24
N GLN A 205 -0.98 -13.29 4.41
CA GLN A 205 -0.57 -14.70 4.47
C GLN A 205 0.93 -14.88 4.24
N LEU A 206 1.50 -14.20 3.23
CA LEU A 206 2.94 -14.24 2.97
C LEU A 206 3.76 -13.66 4.12
N VAL A 207 3.31 -12.55 4.71
CA VAL A 207 3.94 -11.96 5.91
C VAL A 207 3.90 -12.93 7.09
N GLN A 208 2.82 -13.70 7.26
CA GLN A 208 2.77 -14.75 8.29
C GLN A 208 3.75 -15.90 8.01
N VAL A 209 3.98 -16.25 6.74
CA VAL A 209 5.02 -17.23 6.37
C VAL A 209 6.39 -16.69 6.77
N ILE A 210 6.73 -15.46 6.36
CA ILE A 210 8.00 -14.79 6.72
C ILE A 210 8.18 -14.78 8.22
N LYS A 211 7.17 -14.34 9.00
CA LYS A 211 7.22 -14.30 10.46
C LYS A 211 7.53 -15.66 11.10
N LYS A 212 7.08 -16.76 10.50
CA LYS A 212 7.28 -18.12 11.01
C LYS A 212 8.60 -18.74 10.58
N THR A 213 9.09 -18.41 9.39
CA THR A 213 10.29 -19.05 8.80
C THR A 213 11.55 -18.23 8.94
N GLU A 214 11.44 -16.90 9.12
CA GLU A 214 12.56 -15.96 9.11
C GLU A 214 12.70 -15.28 10.49
N SER A 215 13.47 -15.88 11.39
CA SER A 215 13.68 -15.35 12.75
C SER A 215 14.27 -13.93 12.78
N ASP A 216 14.99 -13.57 11.71
CA ASP A 216 15.67 -12.29 11.56
C ASP A 216 14.81 -11.20 10.93
N ALA A 217 13.65 -11.55 10.36
CA ALA A 217 12.72 -10.64 9.70
C ALA A 217 11.63 -10.15 10.67
N ALA A 218 12.04 -9.46 11.73
CA ALA A 218 11.11 -8.94 12.71
C ALA A 218 10.11 -7.94 12.09
N LEU A 219 8.84 -8.07 12.46
CA LEU A 219 7.80 -7.14 12.04
C LEU A 219 7.81 -5.88 12.91
N HIS A 220 7.67 -4.70 12.30
CA HIS A 220 7.52 -3.45 13.05
C HIS A 220 6.25 -3.51 13.93
N PRO A 221 6.29 -3.06 15.21
CA PRO A 221 5.16 -3.20 16.14
C PRO A 221 3.83 -2.67 15.59
N LEU A 222 3.82 -1.47 15.00
CA LEU A 222 2.62 -0.91 14.37
C LEU A 222 2.01 -1.83 13.31
N LEU A 223 2.84 -2.47 12.48
CA LEU A 223 2.35 -3.37 11.43
C LEU A 223 1.84 -4.69 12.03
N GLN A 224 2.43 -5.16 13.13
CA GLN A 224 1.90 -6.31 13.87
C GLN A 224 0.47 -6.03 14.37
N GLU A 225 0.22 -4.83 14.90
CA GLU A 225 -1.10 -4.41 15.36
C GLU A 225 -2.12 -4.37 14.22
N ILE A 226 -1.71 -3.90 13.04
CA ILE A 226 -2.55 -3.87 11.84
C ILE A 226 -2.90 -5.29 11.38
N TYR A 227 -1.90 -6.16 11.21
CA TYR A 227 -2.12 -7.53 10.73
C TYR A 227 -2.78 -8.46 11.76
N ARG A 228 -2.82 -8.08 13.04
CA ARG A 228 -3.41 -8.93 14.07
C ARG A 228 -4.92 -9.03 13.84
N ASP A 229 -5.43 -10.25 13.76
CA ASP A 229 -6.85 -10.55 13.52
C ASP A 229 -7.41 -10.05 12.16
N MET A 230 -6.54 -9.76 11.18
CA MET A 230 -6.89 -9.65 9.75
C MET A 230 -6.88 -11.03 9.10
#